data_AF-A0A1K0FYL6-F1
#
_entry.id   AF-A0A1K0FYL6-F1
#
_cell.length_a   1.000
_cell.length_b   1.000
_cell.length_c   1.000
_cell.angle_alpha   90.00
_cell.angle_beta   90.00
_cell.angle_gamma   90.00
#
_symmetry.space_group_name_H-M   'P 1'
#
loop_
_entity.id
_entity.type
_entity.pdbx_description
1 polymer ?
#
loop_
_entity_poly.entity_id
_entity_poly.type
_entity_poly.pdbx_seq_one_letter_code
_entity_poly.pdbx_strand_id
1 'polypeptide(L)'
;MEAKYTAWRNTYLRSSPSSLYCYYNSAGNNGNAITCSEAHGYAMLISVLHRNKPDFDGLFTFFLNFRNDHGLMCWQIRSPHQPSSPVGPVQPYVEEDGKTSATDGDVDIASSLYLASRVFGEGDGGYRLEADKLASAILRWTIHPELGTPLMGDWANRDSEEASKLYDATRTSDFILSAFALFARQHRDPAERQRWGWVLESTKRVALSCGGTTGFLPDFLQYDAKTATWHPPKGHLLESEHDGALNWNACRTPWRLAHYLATTGDTTILPLLQHAHGSVRRMKAFNFPSIPAGIKLDGHEAKALVDYSDKAFIAPVGYLCHVLGDAEGQQSCVRALGDEEASYFGDSIDVLIAEQASHSHEWLL
;
A
#
# COMPACT_ATOMS: atom_id res chain seq x y z
N MET A 1 -1.63 15.39 15.11
CA MET A 1 -0.93 15.23 13.82
C MET A 1 0.54 15.54 13.95
N GLU A 2 0.95 16.80 14.17
CA GLU A 2 2.37 17.22 14.24
C GLU A 2 3.28 16.32 15.09
N ALA A 3 2.91 16.06 16.35
CA ALA A 3 3.71 15.23 17.25
C ALA A 3 3.88 13.78 16.74
N LYS A 4 2.84 13.23 16.08
CA LYS A 4 2.86 11.88 15.51
C LYS A 4 3.79 11.82 14.30
N TYR A 5 3.69 12.80 13.40
CA TYR A 5 4.59 12.94 12.26
C TYR A 5 6.05 13.11 12.71
N THR A 6 6.32 14.04 13.63
CA THR A 6 7.69 14.28 14.13
C THR A 6 8.30 13.01 14.75
N ALA A 7 7.52 12.26 15.54
CA ALA A 7 7.96 11.00 16.11
C ALA A 7 8.32 9.98 15.03
N TRP A 8 7.41 9.75 14.07
CA TRP A 8 7.63 8.84 12.94
C TRP A 8 8.85 9.27 12.11
N ARG A 9 8.96 10.55 11.75
CA ARG A 9 10.04 11.10 10.94
C ARG A 9 11.40 10.86 11.59
N ASN A 10 11.52 11.14 12.89
CA ASN A 10 12.77 10.94 13.64
C ASN A 10 13.13 9.46 13.76
N THR A 11 12.14 8.59 13.91
CA THR A 11 12.36 7.14 14.03
C THR A 11 12.78 6.52 12.70
N TYR A 12 12.18 6.91 11.58
CA TYR A 12 12.29 6.16 10.32
C TYR A 12 13.04 6.88 9.20
N LEU A 13 13.02 8.22 9.08
CA LEU A 13 13.76 8.87 8.00
C LEU A 13 15.25 8.94 8.28
N ARG A 14 16.06 8.59 7.28
CA ARG A 14 17.53 8.57 7.34
C ARG A 14 18.13 9.17 6.08
N SER A 15 19.27 9.83 6.24
CA SER A 15 20.04 10.38 5.11
C SER A 15 21.12 9.39 4.67
N SER A 16 21.40 9.37 3.39
CA SER A 16 22.49 8.62 2.77
C SER A 16 23.19 9.48 1.71
N PRO A 17 24.33 9.05 1.15
CA PRO A 17 24.92 9.68 -0.02
C PRO A 17 23.97 9.74 -1.24
N SER A 18 22.95 8.88 -1.28
CA SER A 18 21.94 8.82 -2.34
C SER A 18 20.67 9.61 -2.03
N SER A 19 20.71 10.51 -1.03
CA SER A 19 19.60 11.32 -0.48
C SER A 19 18.84 10.67 0.69
N LEU A 20 17.63 11.14 0.98
CA LEU A 20 16.76 10.74 2.09
C LEU A 20 15.98 9.46 1.76
N TYR A 21 15.85 8.54 2.72
CA TYR A 21 15.10 7.29 2.58
C TYR A 21 14.37 6.92 3.88
N CYS A 22 13.38 6.02 3.76
CA CYS A 22 12.67 5.48 4.92
C CYS A 22 13.33 4.16 5.39
N TYR A 23 13.92 4.17 6.59
CA TYR A 23 14.55 3.00 7.18
C TYR A 23 13.50 2.09 7.83
N TYR A 24 13.30 0.91 7.26
CA TYR A 24 12.25 -0.02 7.68
C TYR A 24 12.74 -1.22 8.51
N ASN A 25 14.06 -1.47 8.52
CA ASN A 25 14.65 -2.70 9.07
C ASN A 25 15.23 -2.52 10.49
N SER A 26 14.58 -1.72 11.35
CA SER A 26 15.06 -1.47 12.72
C SER A 26 15.17 -2.74 13.57
N ALA A 27 14.30 -3.72 13.33
CA ALA A 27 14.33 -5.03 13.99
C ALA A 27 15.46 -5.96 13.50
N GLY A 28 16.11 -5.66 12.37
CA GLY A 28 17.20 -6.46 11.83
C GLY A 28 16.77 -7.78 11.17
N ASN A 29 15.46 -8.00 10.98
CA ASN A 29 14.92 -9.25 10.45
C ASN A 29 15.05 -9.37 8.92
N ASN A 30 15.45 -8.31 8.21
CA ASN A 30 15.61 -8.28 6.75
C ASN A 30 17.08 -8.22 6.31
N GLY A 31 17.98 -8.80 7.11
CA GLY A 31 19.41 -8.86 6.78
C GLY A 31 20.05 -7.48 6.59
N ASN A 32 20.69 -7.26 5.45
CA ASN A 32 21.36 -6.02 5.07
C ASN A 32 20.44 -4.98 4.37
N ALA A 33 19.14 -5.27 4.26
CA ALA A 33 18.17 -4.34 3.74
C ALA A 33 18.09 -3.07 4.60
N ILE A 34 17.92 -1.92 3.95
CA ILE A 34 17.72 -0.62 4.60
C ILE A 34 16.36 0.00 4.26
N THR A 35 15.82 -0.25 3.07
CA THR A 35 14.52 0.27 2.64
C THR A 35 13.93 -0.61 1.55
N CYS A 36 12.62 -0.47 1.35
CA CYS A 36 11.88 -1.06 0.24
C CYS A 36 11.01 0.00 -0.44
N SER A 37 10.54 -0.26 -1.66
CA SER A 37 9.69 0.69 -2.39
C SER A 37 8.37 1.00 -1.66
N GLU A 38 7.82 0.05 -0.89
CA GLU A 38 6.65 0.28 -0.01
C GLU A 38 6.93 1.37 1.03
N ALA A 39 8.00 1.20 1.82
CA ALA A 39 8.42 2.18 2.82
C ALA A 39 8.67 3.55 2.22
N HIS A 40 9.24 3.56 1.02
CA HIS A 40 9.53 4.79 0.30
C HIS A 40 8.26 5.48 -0.20
N GLY A 41 7.31 4.73 -0.75
CA GLY A 41 5.99 5.24 -1.15
C GLY A 41 5.21 5.84 0.01
N TYR A 42 5.17 5.16 1.17
CA TYR A 42 4.56 5.69 2.39
C TYR A 42 5.22 7.00 2.81
N ALA A 43 6.55 7.04 2.86
CA ALA A 43 7.29 8.23 3.26
C ALA A 43 7.01 9.42 2.34
N MET A 44 6.98 9.21 1.02
CA MET A 44 6.69 10.28 0.07
C MET A 44 5.25 10.81 0.24
N LEU A 45 4.26 9.92 0.43
CA LEU A 45 2.88 10.33 0.72
C LEU A 45 2.78 11.10 2.03
N ILE A 46 3.40 10.63 3.11
CA ILE A 46 3.41 11.33 4.40
C ILE A 46 4.04 12.71 4.23
N SER A 47 5.20 12.83 3.59
CA SER A 47 5.91 14.10 3.42
C SER A 47 5.11 15.13 2.61
N VAL A 48 4.44 14.73 1.53
CA VAL A 48 3.64 15.66 0.72
C VAL A 48 2.36 16.10 1.44
N LEU A 49 1.65 15.17 2.09
CA LEU A 49 0.43 15.47 2.83
C LEU A 49 0.73 16.41 4.00
N HIS A 50 1.83 16.13 4.72
CA HIS A 50 2.34 16.96 5.80
C HIS A 50 2.99 18.29 5.33
N ARG A 51 3.05 18.55 4.02
CA ARG A 51 3.62 19.78 3.43
C ARG A 51 5.11 20.00 3.72
N ASN A 52 5.86 18.93 3.98
CA ASN A 52 7.31 19.01 4.17
C ASN A 52 8.06 18.80 2.84
N LYS A 53 8.25 19.89 2.09
CA LYS A 53 8.93 19.88 0.79
C LYS A 53 10.39 19.38 0.86
N PRO A 54 11.24 19.81 1.82
CA PRO A 54 12.61 19.28 1.93
C PRO A 54 12.68 17.76 2.05
N ASP A 55 11.81 17.15 2.86
CA ASP A 55 11.77 15.69 2.98
C ASP A 55 11.30 15.04 1.68
N PHE A 56 10.25 15.60 1.07
CA PHE A 56 9.70 15.11 -0.19
C PHE A 56 10.75 15.11 -1.31
N ASP A 57 11.48 16.21 -1.48
CA ASP A 57 12.54 16.34 -2.50
C ASP A 57 13.70 15.36 -2.24
N GLY A 58 14.02 15.15 -0.95
CA GLY A 58 15.02 14.17 -0.54
C GLY A 58 14.63 12.75 -0.95
N LEU A 59 13.40 12.34 -0.63
CA LEU A 59 12.85 11.03 -0.98
C LEU A 59 12.69 10.88 -2.49
N PHE A 60 12.23 11.91 -3.19
CA PHE A 60 12.10 11.89 -4.64
C PHE A 60 13.45 11.69 -5.34
N THR A 61 14.49 12.39 -4.88
CA THR A 61 15.86 12.19 -5.39
C THR A 61 16.34 10.76 -5.17
N PHE A 62 16.05 10.18 -4.00
CA PHE A 62 16.40 8.78 -3.73
C PHE A 62 15.66 7.81 -4.66
N PHE A 63 14.35 8.01 -4.88
CA PHE A 63 13.58 7.22 -5.85
C PHE A 63 14.23 7.27 -7.24
N LEU A 64 14.59 8.46 -7.74
CA LEU A 64 15.21 8.62 -9.06
C LEU A 64 16.53 7.85 -9.21
N ASN A 65 17.29 7.69 -8.12
CA ASN A 65 18.56 6.95 -8.08
C ASN A 65 18.39 5.42 -8.05
N PHE A 66 17.22 4.92 -7.66
CA PHE A 66 16.94 3.48 -7.47
C PHE A 66 15.81 2.99 -8.36
N ARG A 67 15.72 3.53 -9.58
CA ARG A 67 14.83 2.99 -10.61
C ARG A 67 15.47 1.80 -11.31
N ASN A 68 14.64 0.84 -11.70
CA ASN A 68 15.00 -0.22 -12.60
C ASN A 68 14.85 0.21 -14.07
N ASP A 69 15.12 -0.70 -15.00
CA ASP A 69 15.12 -0.42 -16.44
C ASP A 69 13.72 -0.11 -17.01
N HIS A 70 12.66 -0.44 -16.27
CA HIS A 70 11.28 -0.08 -16.61
C HIS A 70 10.86 1.30 -16.07
N GLY A 71 11.73 1.98 -15.31
CA GLY A 71 11.45 3.25 -14.67
C GLY A 71 10.65 3.15 -13.36
N LEU A 72 10.46 1.93 -12.85
CA LEU A 72 9.83 1.61 -11.56
C LEU A 72 10.90 1.57 -10.47
N MET A 73 10.53 1.68 -9.19
CA MET A 73 11.50 1.60 -8.11
C MET A 73 11.92 0.15 -7.86
N CYS A 74 13.23 -0.09 -7.75
CA CYS A 74 13.78 -1.35 -7.24
C CYS A 74 13.17 -1.64 -5.86
N TRP A 75 12.54 -2.80 -5.68
CA TRP A 75 11.71 -3.06 -4.50
C TRP A 75 12.53 -3.16 -3.21
N GLN A 76 13.81 -3.53 -3.29
CA GLN A 76 14.67 -3.72 -2.12
C GLN A 76 16.04 -3.04 -2.30
N ILE A 77 16.35 -2.12 -1.38
CA ILE A 77 17.64 -1.44 -1.31
C ILE A 77 18.37 -1.86 -0.04
N ARG A 78 19.66 -2.16 -0.20
CA ARG A 78 20.56 -2.72 0.83
C ARG A 78 21.72 -1.78 1.11
N SER A 79 22.41 -2.04 2.21
CA SER A 79 23.66 -1.35 2.57
C SER A 79 24.60 -2.31 3.31
N PRO A 80 25.92 -2.24 3.09
CA PRO A 80 26.87 -3.03 3.87
C PRO A 80 26.86 -2.64 5.37
N HIS A 81 26.40 -1.43 5.69
CA HIS A 81 26.28 -0.93 7.05
C HIS A 81 24.87 -0.44 7.33
N GLN A 82 24.31 -0.87 8.46
CA GLN A 82 23.04 -0.34 8.96
C GLN A 82 23.21 1.09 9.50
N PRO A 83 22.14 1.91 9.62
CA PRO A 83 22.23 3.30 10.09
C PRO A 83 22.88 3.49 11.45
N SER A 84 22.80 2.48 12.32
CA SER A 84 23.40 2.47 13.66
C SER A 84 24.81 1.85 13.70
N SER A 85 25.37 1.46 12.55
CA SER A 85 26.67 0.77 12.49
C SER A 85 27.83 1.71 12.85
N PRO A 86 28.76 1.28 13.74
CA PRO A 86 29.98 2.04 14.02
C PRO A 86 31.08 1.84 12.98
N VAL A 87 30.90 0.91 12.02
CA VAL A 87 31.96 0.46 11.10
C VAL A 87 32.04 1.31 9.83
N GLY A 88 30.94 1.95 9.44
CA GLY A 88 30.90 2.80 8.26
C GLY A 88 29.51 3.37 7.99
N PRO A 89 29.40 4.38 7.10
CA PRO A 89 28.13 4.97 6.75
C PRO A 89 27.29 4.03 5.90
N VAL A 90 25.99 4.32 5.84
CA VAL A 90 25.06 3.70 4.89
C VAL A 90 25.53 3.96 3.46
N GLN A 91 25.61 2.90 2.65
CA GLN A 91 25.97 2.95 1.24
C GLN A 91 24.91 2.16 0.46
N PRO A 92 23.84 2.84 -0.02
CA PRO A 92 22.74 2.17 -0.68
C PRO A 92 23.17 1.47 -1.99
N TYR A 93 22.72 0.23 -2.19
CA TYR A 93 22.88 -0.52 -3.43
C TYR A 93 21.73 -1.51 -3.64
N VAL A 94 21.62 -2.06 -4.85
CA VAL A 94 20.60 -3.03 -5.23
C VAL A 94 21.27 -4.35 -5.61
N GLU A 95 20.86 -5.45 -4.97
CA GLU A 95 21.23 -6.81 -5.37
C GLU A 95 20.26 -7.33 -6.44
N GLU A 96 20.60 -8.43 -7.11
CA GLU A 96 19.81 -8.95 -8.23
C GLU A 96 18.35 -9.20 -7.89
N ASP A 97 18.10 -9.80 -6.71
CA ASP A 97 16.76 -10.08 -6.22
C ASP A 97 15.95 -8.82 -5.90
N GLY A 98 16.60 -7.66 -5.74
CA GLY A 98 16.01 -6.36 -5.41
C GLY A 98 15.71 -5.46 -6.61
N LYS A 99 16.15 -5.84 -7.82
CA LYS A 99 16.06 -5.00 -9.03
C LYS A 99 14.66 -4.90 -9.63
N THR A 100 13.80 -5.88 -9.35
CA THR A 100 12.40 -5.86 -9.80
C THR A 100 11.60 -4.86 -8.97
N SER A 101 10.37 -4.59 -9.36
CA SER A 101 9.50 -3.66 -8.63
C SER A 101 8.49 -4.35 -7.71
N ALA A 102 7.85 -3.56 -6.85
CA ALA A 102 6.64 -3.95 -6.13
C ALA A 102 5.56 -2.88 -6.37
N THR A 103 4.40 -3.33 -6.88
CA THR A 103 3.39 -2.44 -7.48
C THR A 103 2.80 -1.43 -6.50
N ASP A 104 2.59 -1.81 -5.25
CA ASP A 104 2.08 -0.93 -4.20
C ASP A 104 3.01 0.26 -3.94
N GLY A 105 4.32 0.01 -3.83
CA GLY A 105 5.32 1.06 -3.67
C GLY A 105 5.30 2.05 -4.83
N ASP A 106 5.31 1.57 -6.08
CA ASP A 106 5.28 2.43 -7.26
C ASP A 106 3.99 3.27 -7.35
N VAL A 107 2.84 2.68 -7.03
CA VAL A 107 1.54 3.38 -7.04
C VAL A 107 1.47 4.49 -5.99
N ASP A 108 2.00 4.25 -4.78
CA ASP A 108 2.08 5.29 -3.74
C ASP A 108 3.07 6.40 -4.12
N ILE A 109 4.23 6.06 -4.69
CA ILE A 109 5.20 7.04 -5.21
C ILE A 109 4.56 7.92 -6.30
N ALA A 110 3.91 7.32 -7.30
CA ALA A 110 3.24 8.07 -8.36
C ALA A 110 2.15 9.00 -7.81
N SER A 111 1.34 8.50 -6.88
CA SER A 111 0.30 9.30 -6.21
C SER A 111 0.89 10.51 -5.47
N SER A 112 2.01 10.30 -4.76
CA SER A 112 2.70 11.36 -4.04
C SER A 112 3.25 12.45 -4.96
N LEU A 113 3.72 12.10 -6.18
CA LEU A 113 4.20 13.05 -7.18
C LEU A 113 3.07 13.89 -7.79
N TYR A 114 1.90 13.29 -8.08
CA TYR A 114 0.71 14.05 -8.48
C TYR A 114 0.23 15.02 -7.39
N LEU A 115 0.33 14.61 -6.11
CA LEU A 115 0.06 15.52 -5.00
C LEU A 115 1.10 16.63 -4.95
N ALA A 116 2.39 16.32 -5.05
CA ALA A 116 3.47 17.29 -4.92
C ALA A 116 3.42 18.40 -5.97
N SER A 117 3.09 18.07 -7.23
CA SER A 117 2.83 19.05 -8.29
C SER A 117 1.81 20.11 -7.88
N ARG A 118 0.74 19.70 -7.18
CA ARG A 118 -0.32 20.60 -6.70
C ARG A 118 0.08 21.33 -5.43
N VAL A 119 0.70 20.63 -4.48
CA VAL A 119 1.03 21.15 -3.16
C VAL A 119 2.21 22.12 -3.19
N PHE A 120 3.25 21.80 -3.96
CA PHE A 120 4.52 22.53 -3.99
C PHE A 120 4.76 23.25 -5.33
N GLY A 121 3.90 23.07 -6.34
CA GLY A 121 4.20 23.43 -7.72
C GLY A 121 5.14 22.41 -8.37
N GLU A 122 5.59 22.64 -9.60
CA GLU A 122 6.36 21.64 -10.36
C GLU A 122 7.80 21.38 -9.86
N GLY A 123 8.35 22.23 -8.98
CA GLY A 123 9.75 22.15 -8.54
C GLY A 123 10.76 22.26 -9.71
N ASP A 124 12.03 21.94 -9.44
CA ASP A 124 13.13 22.03 -10.43
C ASP A 124 13.18 20.81 -11.38
N GLY A 125 12.48 19.72 -11.04
CA GLY A 125 12.49 18.44 -11.77
C GLY A 125 11.15 18.01 -12.40
N GLY A 126 10.07 18.77 -12.20
CA GLY A 126 8.73 18.50 -12.76
C GLY A 126 8.04 17.30 -12.12
N TYR A 127 7.46 17.45 -10.92
CA TYR A 127 6.77 16.34 -10.25
C TYR A 127 5.65 15.74 -11.12
N ARG A 128 4.89 16.55 -11.86
CA ARG A 128 3.81 16.03 -12.72
C ARG A 128 4.37 15.22 -13.89
N LEU A 129 5.49 15.67 -14.46
CA LEU A 129 6.14 14.95 -15.55
C LEU A 129 6.60 13.55 -15.10
N GLU A 130 7.25 13.46 -13.94
CA GLU A 130 7.66 12.15 -13.40
C GLU A 130 6.46 11.33 -12.92
N ALA A 131 5.40 11.95 -12.40
CA ALA A 131 4.16 11.27 -12.06
C ALA A 131 3.50 10.61 -13.28
N ASP A 132 3.40 11.34 -14.40
CA ASP A 132 2.88 10.80 -15.66
C ASP A 132 3.75 9.64 -16.16
N LYS A 133 5.09 9.80 -16.16
CA LYS A 133 6.01 8.74 -16.59
C LYS A 133 5.88 7.47 -15.74
N LEU A 134 5.84 7.61 -14.42
CA LEU A 134 5.73 6.48 -13.52
C LEU A 134 4.35 5.82 -13.64
N ALA A 135 3.27 6.59 -13.74
CA ALA A 135 1.94 6.04 -13.99
C ALA A 135 1.86 5.27 -15.32
N SER A 136 2.46 5.76 -16.41
CA SER A 136 2.58 5.00 -17.66
C SER A 136 3.41 3.72 -17.50
N ALA A 137 4.50 3.76 -16.73
CA ALA A 137 5.33 2.57 -16.47
C ALA A 137 4.56 1.51 -15.67
N ILE A 138 3.86 1.91 -14.60
CA ILE A 138 2.99 1.04 -13.82
C ILE A 138 1.93 0.41 -14.73
N LEU A 139 1.23 1.22 -15.54
CA LEU A 139 0.16 0.71 -16.40
C LEU A 139 0.65 -0.30 -17.44
N ARG A 140 1.90 -0.14 -17.90
CA ARG A 140 2.51 -1.01 -18.89
C ARG A 140 3.05 -2.31 -18.29
N TRP A 141 3.67 -2.24 -17.13
CA TRP A 141 4.51 -3.33 -16.60
C TRP A 141 3.92 -4.03 -15.38
N THR A 142 3.07 -3.36 -14.61
CA THR A 142 2.55 -3.88 -13.35
C THR A 142 1.03 -3.93 -13.27
N ILE A 143 0.35 -3.67 -14.38
CA ILE A 143 -1.10 -3.92 -14.53
C ILE A 143 -1.32 -5.04 -15.54
N HIS A 144 -2.14 -6.01 -15.16
CA HIS A 144 -2.50 -7.11 -16.06
C HIS A 144 -3.27 -6.55 -17.28
N PRO A 145 -2.79 -6.75 -18.52
CA PRO A 145 -3.36 -6.12 -19.71
C PRO A 145 -4.77 -6.64 -20.07
N GLU A 146 -5.09 -7.88 -19.72
CA GLU A 146 -6.40 -8.49 -19.97
C GLU A 146 -7.37 -8.38 -18.76
N LEU A 147 -6.89 -8.54 -17.53
CA LEU A 147 -7.72 -8.55 -16.31
C LEU A 147 -7.88 -7.16 -15.66
N GLY A 148 -6.96 -6.24 -15.91
CA GLY A 148 -7.01 -4.88 -15.36
C GLY A 148 -6.76 -4.79 -13.86
N THR A 149 -6.22 -5.85 -13.26
CA THR A 149 -5.79 -5.92 -11.86
C THR A 149 -4.30 -5.65 -11.73
N PRO A 150 -3.84 -5.13 -10.57
CA PRO A 150 -2.41 -5.02 -10.28
C PRO A 150 -1.74 -6.40 -10.28
N LEU A 151 -0.57 -6.48 -10.91
CA LEU A 151 0.39 -7.57 -10.75
C LEU A 151 1.20 -7.33 -9.46
N MET A 152 1.93 -8.33 -8.96
CA MET A 152 2.78 -8.18 -7.75
C MET A 152 3.92 -7.18 -7.96
N GLY A 153 4.40 -7.10 -9.19
CA GLY A 153 5.49 -6.25 -9.65
C GLY A 153 5.78 -6.56 -11.11
N ASP A 154 6.76 -5.88 -11.69
CA ASP A 154 7.11 -6.06 -13.11
C ASP A 154 7.70 -7.44 -13.48
N TRP A 155 8.03 -8.22 -12.45
CA TRP A 155 8.53 -9.59 -12.55
C TRP A 155 7.43 -10.65 -12.66
N ALA A 156 6.18 -10.32 -12.28
CA ALA A 156 5.03 -11.19 -12.50
C ALA A 156 4.56 -11.00 -13.95
N ASN A 157 5.19 -11.70 -14.88
CA ASN A 157 5.02 -11.54 -16.33
C ASN A 157 5.02 -12.91 -17.05
N ARG A 158 4.96 -12.90 -18.39
CA ARG A 158 4.94 -14.13 -19.22
C ARG A 158 6.30 -14.46 -19.85
N ASP A 159 7.40 -13.87 -19.37
CA ASP A 159 8.73 -14.02 -19.98
C ASP A 159 9.40 -15.36 -19.64
N SER A 160 8.97 -16.02 -18.56
CA SER A 160 9.44 -17.35 -18.16
C SER A 160 8.33 -18.15 -17.47
N GLU A 161 8.52 -19.47 -17.36
CA GLU A 161 7.59 -20.35 -16.63
C GLU A 161 7.47 -19.92 -15.16
N GLU A 162 8.57 -19.55 -14.52
CA GLU A 162 8.57 -19.10 -13.12
C GLU A 162 7.77 -17.80 -12.95
N ALA A 163 8.07 -16.79 -13.77
CA ALA A 163 7.35 -15.51 -13.75
C ALA A 163 5.84 -15.67 -14.01
N SER A 164 5.49 -16.62 -14.89
CA SER A 164 4.09 -16.84 -15.29
C SER A 164 3.20 -17.40 -14.19
N LYS A 165 3.77 -18.04 -13.15
CA LYS A 165 3.01 -18.65 -12.04
C LYS A 165 2.16 -17.65 -11.28
N LEU A 166 2.60 -16.40 -11.21
CA LEU A 166 1.93 -15.33 -10.48
C LEU A 166 1.30 -14.28 -11.40
N TYR A 167 1.35 -14.50 -12.72
CA TYR A 167 0.82 -13.54 -13.69
C TYR A 167 -0.68 -13.35 -13.55
N ASP A 168 -1.43 -14.44 -13.36
CA ASP A 168 -2.89 -14.43 -13.16
C ASP A 168 -3.25 -14.30 -11.66
N ALA A 169 -2.37 -13.72 -10.84
CA ALA A 169 -2.60 -13.48 -9.42
C ALA A 169 -2.51 -11.98 -9.10
N THR A 170 -3.09 -11.57 -7.97
CA THR A 170 -3.04 -10.19 -7.50
C THR A 170 -2.98 -10.13 -5.98
N ARG A 171 -2.31 -9.10 -5.45
CA ARG A 171 -2.25 -8.81 -4.01
C ARG A 171 -3.30 -7.76 -3.68
N THR A 172 -4.21 -8.05 -2.76
CA THR A 172 -5.40 -7.21 -2.60
C THR A 172 -5.12 -5.87 -1.91
N SER A 173 -4.02 -5.75 -1.17
CA SER A 173 -3.54 -4.48 -0.63
C SER A 173 -3.15 -3.48 -1.71
N ASP A 174 -2.91 -3.94 -2.93
CA ASP A 174 -2.52 -3.13 -4.08
C ASP A 174 -3.77 -2.54 -4.78
N PHE A 175 -4.97 -2.83 -4.26
CA PHE A 175 -6.24 -2.22 -4.68
C PHE A 175 -6.35 -0.79 -4.15
N ILE A 176 -5.37 0.05 -4.49
CA ILE A 176 -5.27 1.47 -4.11
C ILE A 176 -6.18 2.29 -5.04
N LEU A 177 -7.48 2.04 -4.97
CA LEU A 177 -8.46 2.57 -5.92
C LEU A 177 -8.47 4.10 -5.98
N SER A 178 -8.14 4.79 -4.87
CA SER A 178 -8.01 6.26 -4.85
C SER A 178 -6.85 6.74 -5.73
N ALA A 179 -5.75 6.00 -5.83
CA ALA A 179 -4.64 6.29 -6.73
C ALA A 179 -5.06 6.05 -8.19
N PHE A 180 -5.77 4.96 -8.48
CA PHE A 180 -6.25 4.69 -9.84
C PHE A 180 -7.24 5.76 -10.31
N ALA A 181 -8.13 6.23 -9.43
CA ALA A 181 -9.01 7.37 -9.71
C ALA A 181 -8.23 8.66 -9.94
N LEU A 182 -7.16 8.89 -9.17
CA LEU A 182 -6.26 10.02 -9.36
C LEU A 182 -5.59 9.97 -10.74
N PHE A 183 -5.03 8.83 -11.14
CA PHE A 183 -4.38 8.66 -12.44
C PHE A 183 -5.38 8.77 -13.60
N ALA A 184 -6.56 8.17 -13.47
CA ALA A 184 -7.65 8.26 -14.44
C ALA A 184 -8.14 9.69 -14.66
N ARG A 185 -8.01 10.56 -13.65
CA ARG A 185 -8.39 11.98 -13.75
C ARG A 185 -7.23 12.86 -14.23
N GLN A 186 -6.03 12.61 -13.73
CA GLN A 186 -4.93 13.56 -13.81
C GLN A 186 -3.91 13.23 -14.90
N HIS A 187 -3.75 11.98 -15.34
CA HIS A 187 -2.71 11.67 -16.33
C HIS A 187 -2.86 12.56 -17.59
N ARG A 188 -1.76 13.14 -18.10
CA ARG A 188 -1.84 14.12 -19.21
C ARG A 188 -2.42 13.52 -20.50
N ASP A 189 -2.10 12.26 -20.79
CA ASP A 189 -2.58 11.54 -21.98
C ASP A 189 -4.03 11.03 -21.76
N PRO A 190 -5.00 11.43 -22.60
CA PRO A 190 -6.38 10.94 -22.52
C PRO A 190 -6.54 9.42 -22.64
N ALA A 191 -5.71 8.75 -23.42
CA ALA A 191 -5.79 7.30 -23.60
C ALA A 191 -5.37 6.56 -22.32
N GLU A 192 -4.30 7.03 -21.68
CA GLU A 192 -3.84 6.54 -20.38
C GLU A 192 -4.90 6.80 -19.30
N ARG A 193 -5.56 7.98 -19.29
CA ARG A 193 -6.69 8.26 -18.39
C ARG A 193 -7.84 7.26 -18.56
N GLN A 194 -8.23 6.98 -19.81
CA GLN A 194 -9.27 6.00 -20.10
C GLN A 194 -8.86 4.60 -19.63
N ARG A 195 -7.60 4.23 -19.84
CA ARG A 195 -7.06 2.94 -19.43
C ARG A 195 -7.03 2.80 -17.91
N TRP A 196 -6.60 3.83 -17.17
CA TRP A 196 -6.68 3.86 -15.71
C TRP A 196 -8.11 3.80 -15.18
N GLY A 197 -9.07 4.42 -15.88
CA GLY A 197 -10.50 4.25 -15.55
C GLY A 197 -10.96 2.78 -15.68
N TRP A 198 -10.48 2.07 -16.70
CA TRP A 198 -10.76 0.63 -16.83
C TRP A 198 -10.07 -0.21 -15.73
N VAL A 199 -8.83 0.12 -15.34
CA VAL A 199 -8.12 -0.54 -14.22
C VAL A 199 -8.88 -0.35 -12.91
N LEU A 200 -9.31 0.87 -12.63
CA LEU A 200 -10.12 1.20 -11.46
C LEU A 200 -11.38 0.33 -11.39
N GLU A 201 -12.18 0.32 -12.46
CA GLU A 201 -13.45 -0.43 -12.46
C GLU A 201 -13.24 -1.95 -12.43
N SER A 202 -12.20 -2.45 -13.08
CA SER A 202 -11.87 -3.89 -13.09
C SER A 202 -11.44 -4.34 -11.69
N THR A 203 -10.52 -3.60 -11.06
CA THR A 203 -10.03 -3.92 -9.71
C THR A 203 -11.14 -3.78 -8.66
N LYS A 204 -11.96 -2.72 -8.75
CA LYS A 204 -13.12 -2.52 -7.87
C LYS A 204 -14.11 -3.68 -7.95
N ARG A 205 -14.35 -4.22 -9.15
CA ARG A 205 -15.22 -5.39 -9.35
C ARG A 205 -14.67 -6.63 -8.67
N VAL A 206 -13.36 -6.85 -8.73
CA VAL A 206 -12.69 -7.97 -8.03
C VAL A 206 -12.85 -7.84 -6.52
N ALA A 207 -12.62 -6.64 -5.96
CA ALA A 207 -12.83 -6.38 -4.54
C ALA A 207 -14.28 -6.70 -4.11
N LEU A 208 -15.27 -6.22 -4.88
CA LEU A 208 -16.68 -6.48 -4.61
C LEU A 208 -17.06 -7.97 -4.70
N SER A 209 -16.49 -8.72 -5.65
CA SER A 209 -16.79 -10.15 -5.80
C SER A 209 -16.11 -11.04 -4.77
N CYS A 210 -14.98 -10.59 -4.20
CA CYS A 210 -14.13 -11.43 -3.33
C CYS A 210 -14.25 -11.11 -1.83
N GLY A 211 -15.09 -10.14 -1.44
CA GLY A 211 -15.32 -9.81 -0.01
C GLY A 211 -15.93 -10.94 0.82
N GLY A 212 -16.44 -12.01 0.19
CA GLY A 212 -16.87 -13.23 0.87
C GLY A 212 -17.93 -13.00 1.96
N THR A 213 -17.84 -13.79 3.04
CA THR A 213 -18.77 -13.77 4.18
C THR A 213 -18.47 -12.70 5.22
N THR A 214 -17.33 -12.01 5.10
CA THR A 214 -16.87 -11.05 6.11
C THR A 214 -16.79 -9.62 5.58
N GLY A 215 -16.75 -9.41 4.26
CA GLY A 215 -16.42 -8.14 3.63
C GLY A 215 -14.92 -7.83 3.57
N PHE A 216 -14.05 -8.69 4.11
CA PHE A 216 -12.60 -8.56 4.03
C PHE A 216 -12.03 -9.32 2.85
N LEU A 217 -10.88 -8.86 2.37
CA LEU A 217 -10.12 -9.49 1.30
C LEU A 217 -8.94 -10.28 1.88
N PRO A 218 -8.51 -11.39 1.23
CA PRO A 218 -7.29 -12.11 1.60
C PRO A 218 -6.04 -11.40 1.10
N ASP A 219 -4.85 -11.75 1.58
CA ASP A 219 -3.57 -11.22 1.09
C ASP A 219 -3.46 -11.30 -0.43
N PHE A 220 -3.76 -12.48 -0.99
CA PHE A 220 -3.68 -12.73 -2.42
C PHE A 220 -4.97 -13.34 -2.98
N LEU A 221 -5.19 -13.09 -4.27
CA LEU A 221 -6.21 -13.74 -5.08
C LEU A 221 -5.55 -14.34 -6.33
N GLN A 222 -6.08 -15.47 -6.81
CA GLN A 222 -5.74 -16.07 -8.10
C GLN A 222 -6.96 -16.09 -9.00
N TYR A 223 -6.74 -15.82 -10.28
CA TYR A 223 -7.75 -15.91 -11.32
C TYR A 223 -7.80 -17.32 -11.91
N ASP A 224 -8.97 -17.94 -11.88
CA ASP A 224 -9.23 -19.20 -12.58
C ASP A 224 -9.82 -18.90 -13.95
N ALA A 225 -9.01 -19.02 -15.00
CA ALA A 225 -9.41 -18.81 -16.38
C ALA A 225 -10.53 -19.77 -16.87
N LYS A 226 -10.71 -20.94 -16.23
CA LYS A 226 -11.77 -21.90 -16.62
C LYS A 226 -13.14 -21.45 -16.17
N THR A 227 -13.21 -20.81 -15.00
CA THR A 227 -14.46 -20.32 -14.41
C THR A 227 -14.64 -18.82 -14.55
N ALA A 228 -13.61 -18.10 -15.02
CA ALA A 228 -13.53 -16.65 -15.11
C ALA A 228 -13.82 -15.96 -13.76
N THR A 229 -13.27 -16.50 -12.67
CA THR A 229 -13.50 -16.01 -11.31
C THR A 229 -12.22 -15.94 -10.49
N TRP A 230 -12.22 -15.04 -9.50
CA TRP A 230 -11.11 -14.85 -8.57
C TRP A 230 -11.38 -15.60 -7.26
N HIS A 231 -10.34 -16.24 -6.72
CA HIS A 231 -10.42 -17.00 -5.47
C HIS A 231 -9.20 -16.76 -4.59
N PRO A 232 -9.34 -16.81 -3.25
CA PRO A 232 -8.19 -16.91 -2.36
C PRO A 232 -7.37 -18.17 -2.67
N PRO A 233 -6.03 -18.12 -2.64
CA PRO A 233 -5.21 -19.30 -2.80
C PRO A 233 -5.42 -20.28 -1.63
N LYS A 234 -5.23 -21.57 -1.91
CA LYS A 234 -5.21 -22.61 -0.88
C LYS A 234 -3.77 -22.89 -0.48
N GLY A 235 -3.36 -22.37 0.69
CA GLY A 235 -1.99 -22.51 1.19
C GLY A 235 -1.04 -21.49 0.57
N HIS A 236 0.22 -21.88 0.43
CA HIS A 236 1.31 -21.01 -0.03
C HIS A 236 1.23 -20.72 -1.52
N LEU A 237 1.07 -19.44 -1.85
CA LEU A 237 1.19 -18.91 -3.21
C LEU A 237 2.50 -18.16 -3.40
N LEU A 238 2.85 -17.28 -2.47
CA LEU A 238 4.03 -16.42 -2.54
C LEU A 238 4.72 -16.27 -1.18
N GLU A 239 4.01 -15.92 -0.10
CA GLU A 239 4.65 -15.50 1.15
C GLU A 239 4.50 -16.52 2.28
N SER A 240 3.32 -17.12 2.45
CA SER A 240 3.04 -18.01 3.58
C SER A 240 1.89 -18.99 3.32
N GLU A 241 1.68 -19.94 4.22
CA GLU A 241 0.48 -20.79 4.19
C GLU A 241 -0.84 -20.02 4.44
N HIS A 242 -0.75 -18.74 4.82
CA HIS A 242 -1.86 -17.85 5.12
C HIS A 242 -2.17 -16.85 4.00
N ASP A 243 -1.65 -17.05 2.79
CA ASP A 243 -1.85 -16.16 1.65
C ASP A 243 -3.34 -15.97 1.25
N GLY A 244 -4.21 -16.91 1.65
CA GLY A 244 -5.67 -16.83 1.47
C GLY A 244 -6.42 -16.22 2.66
N ALA A 245 -5.74 -15.65 3.66
CA ALA A 245 -6.32 -15.03 4.85
C ALA A 245 -6.17 -13.51 4.83
N LEU A 246 -6.90 -12.81 5.71
CA LEU A 246 -6.59 -11.42 6.04
C LEU A 246 -5.31 -11.43 6.88
N ASN A 247 -4.18 -11.03 6.31
CA ASN A 247 -2.88 -11.10 6.99
C ASN A 247 -2.06 -9.82 6.69
N TRP A 248 -0.72 -9.87 6.85
CA TRP A 248 0.15 -8.69 6.81
C TRP A 248 0.12 -7.90 5.51
N ASN A 249 -0.35 -8.46 4.39
CA ASN A 249 -0.67 -7.65 3.22
C ASN A 249 -2.07 -7.04 3.34
N ALA A 250 -3.10 -7.88 3.45
CA ALA A 250 -4.49 -7.47 3.37
C ALA A 250 -4.99 -6.64 4.56
N CYS A 251 -4.22 -6.54 5.64
CA CYS A 251 -4.49 -5.62 6.74
C CYS A 251 -4.69 -4.17 6.24
N ARG A 252 -4.06 -3.79 5.13
CA ARG A 252 -4.19 -2.49 4.47
C ARG A 252 -5.50 -2.30 3.69
N THR A 253 -6.20 -3.37 3.32
CA THR A 253 -7.38 -3.30 2.45
C THR A 253 -8.54 -2.45 3.00
N PRO A 254 -8.89 -2.47 4.32
CA PRO A 254 -9.94 -1.61 4.85
C PRO A 254 -9.58 -0.14 4.66
N TRP A 255 -8.31 0.21 4.84
CA TRP A 255 -7.80 1.55 4.62
C TRP A 255 -7.87 1.95 3.14
N ARG A 256 -7.29 1.16 2.23
CA ARG A 256 -7.21 1.51 0.80
C ARG A 256 -8.61 1.70 0.19
N LEU A 257 -9.54 0.81 0.52
CA LEU A 257 -10.90 0.85 -0.02
C LEU A 257 -11.76 1.93 0.64
N ALA A 258 -11.62 2.16 1.95
CA ALA A 258 -12.32 3.28 2.61
C ALA A 258 -11.80 4.63 2.13
N HIS A 259 -10.49 4.76 1.86
CA HIS A 259 -9.92 5.99 1.33
C HIS A 259 -10.46 6.34 -0.06
N TYR A 260 -10.74 5.33 -0.90
CA TYR A 260 -11.43 5.53 -2.17
C TYR A 260 -12.80 6.17 -1.99
N LEU A 261 -13.64 5.64 -1.09
CA LEU A 261 -14.94 6.24 -0.78
C LEU A 261 -14.78 7.69 -0.27
N ALA A 262 -13.84 7.92 0.65
CA ALA A 262 -13.62 9.24 1.25
C ALA A 262 -13.18 10.29 0.23
N THR A 263 -12.38 9.90 -0.77
CA THR A 263 -11.80 10.83 -1.76
C THR A 263 -12.66 11.03 -3.00
N THR A 264 -13.46 10.04 -3.39
CA THR A 264 -14.28 10.09 -4.61
C THR A 264 -15.76 10.32 -4.35
N GLY A 265 -16.26 9.93 -3.17
CA GLY A 265 -17.69 9.82 -2.90
C GLY A 265 -18.40 8.69 -3.67
N ASP A 266 -17.66 7.81 -4.36
CA ASP A 266 -18.24 6.69 -5.11
C ASP A 266 -18.81 5.63 -4.15
N THR A 267 -20.13 5.64 -3.99
CA THR A 267 -20.86 4.74 -3.09
C THR A 267 -21.00 3.32 -3.63
N THR A 268 -20.52 3.01 -4.84
CA THR A 268 -20.58 1.63 -5.36
C THR A 268 -19.71 0.66 -4.55
N ILE A 269 -18.68 1.15 -3.84
CA ILE A 269 -17.86 0.32 -2.93
C ILE A 269 -18.53 0.11 -1.56
N LEU A 270 -19.54 0.90 -1.21
CA LEU A 270 -20.12 0.97 0.13
C LEU A 270 -20.64 -0.38 0.66
N PRO A 271 -21.27 -1.25 -0.15
CA PRO A 271 -21.74 -2.55 0.35
C PRO A 271 -20.61 -3.42 0.92
N LEU A 272 -19.42 -3.41 0.30
CA LEU A 272 -18.26 -4.15 0.78
C LEU A 272 -17.76 -3.57 2.12
N LEU A 273 -17.62 -2.24 2.19
CA LEU A 273 -17.16 -1.54 3.40
C LEU A 273 -18.12 -1.73 4.59
N GLN A 274 -19.43 -1.62 4.35
CA GLN A 274 -20.45 -1.85 5.39
C GLN A 274 -20.47 -3.31 5.86
N HIS A 275 -20.21 -4.27 4.96
CA HIS A 275 -20.09 -5.67 5.34
C HIS A 275 -18.86 -5.89 6.24
N ALA A 276 -17.69 -5.38 5.83
CA ALA A 276 -16.47 -5.43 6.63
C ALA A 276 -16.66 -4.83 8.03
N HIS A 277 -17.24 -3.62 8.09
CA HIS A 277 -17.57 -2.95 9.35
C HIS A 277 -18.51 -3.78 10.22
N GLY A 278 -19.58 -4.32 9.63
CA GLY A 278 -20.51 -5.18 10.35
C GLY A 278 -19.87 -6.45 10.90
N SER A 279 -18.95 -7.07 10.16
CA SER A 279 -18.23 -8.27 10.60
C SER A 279 -17.30 -7.98 11.76
N VAL A 280 -16.52 -6.90 11.69
CA VAL A 280 -15.67 -6.44 12.80
C VAL A 280 -16.47 -6.24 14.08
N ARG A 281 -17.67 -5.65 13.98
CA ARG A 281 -18.52 -5.34 15.15
C ARG A 281 -19.23 -6.56 15.74
N ARG A 282 -19.43 -7.64 14.98
CA ARG A 282 -20.26 -8.79 15.40
C ARG A 282 -19.50 -10.09 15.59
N MET A 283 -18.45 -10.33 14.81
CA MET A 283 -17.74 -11.60 14.79
C MET A 283 -16.61 -11.59 15.82
N LYS A 284 -16.62 -12.58 16.73
CA LYS A 284 -15.60 -12.71 17.79
C LYS A 284 -14.17 -12.81 17.27
N ALA A 285 -13.98 -13.34 16.06
CA ALA A 285 -12.68 -13.51 15.43
C ALA A 285 -11.92 -12.19 15.21
N PHE A 286 -12.63 -11.06 15.08
CA PHE A 286 -12.00 -9.76 14.90
C PHE A 286 -11.59 -9.11 16.23
N ASN A 287 -12.01 -9.63 17.39
CA ASN A 287 -11.64 -9.11 18.71
C ASN A 287 -11.63 -7.56 18.77
N PHE A 288 -12.66 -6.91 18.21
CA PHE A 288 -12.68 -5.45 18.10
C PHE A 288 -12.63 -4.79 19.49
N PRO A 289 -11.78 -3.75 19.72
CA PRO A 289 -11.03 -2.97 18.73
C PRO A 289 -9.60 -3.44 18.42
N SER A 290 -9.12 -4.50 19.06
CA SER A 290 -7.72 -4.92 18.94
C SER A 290 -7.41 -5.58 17.60
N ILE A 291 -8.31 -6.28 16.91
CA ILE A 291 -8.06 -6.90 15.58
C ILE A 291 -6.81 -7.80 15.51
N PRO A 292 -6.95 -9.13 15.59
CA PRO A 292 -5.80 -10.03 15.52
C PRO A 292 -4.97 -9.88 14.24
N ALA A 293 -3.64 -10.02 14.37
CA ALA A 293 -2.67 -9.91 13.27
C ALA A 293 -2.66 -11.15 12.36
N GLY A 294 -3.83 -11.50 11.84
CA GLY A 294 -4.08 -12.68 11.03
C GLY A 294 -5.47 -13.24 11.30
N ILE A 295 -6.36 -13.21 10.30
CA ILE A 295 -7.72 -13.74 10.40
C ILE A 295 -8.01 -14.58 9.17
N LYS A 296 -8.27 -15.85 9.41
CA LYS A 296 -8.75 -16.78 8.39
C LYS A 296 -10.16 -16.37 7.95
N LEU A 297 -10.35 -16.19 6.64
CA LEU A 297 -11.60 -15.72 6.03
C LEU A 297 -12.44 -16.84 5.39
N ASP A 298 -11.90 -18.05 5.26
CA ASP A 298 -12.60 -19.15 4.60
C ASP A 298 -13.74 -19.74 5.45
N GLY A 299 -14.75 -20.29 4.77
CA GLY A 299 -15.86 -21.00 5.41
C GLY A 299 -16.97 -20.12 5.98
N HIS A 300 -17.86 -20.75 6.75
CA HIS A 300 -18.99 -20.08 7.41
C HIS A 300 -18.59 -19.30 8.67
N GLU A 301 -17.33 -19.40 9.14
CA GLU A 301 -16.86 -18.74 10.36
C GLU A 301 -15.42 -18.24 10.21
N ALA A 302 -15.21 -16.93 10.36
CA ALA A 302 -13.89 -16.34 10.47
C ALA A 302 -13.19 -16.81 11.76
N LYS A 303 -11.86 -16.92 11.73
CA LYS A 303 -11.07 -17.34 12.91
C LYS A 303 -9.75 -16.58 13.01
N ALA A 304 -9.44 -16.06 14.20
CA ALA A 304 -8.13 -15.49 14.50
C ALA A 304 -7.04 -16.58 14.37
N LEU A 305 -5.97 -16.25 13.66
CA LEU A 305 -4.80 -17.12 13.49
C LEU A 305 -3.81 -16.97 14.64
N VAL A 306 -3.79 -15.80 15.26
CA VAL A 306 -2.91 -15.41 16.37
C VAL A 306 -3.72 -14.68 17.45
N ASP A 307 -3.14 -14.52 18.64
CA ASP A 307 -3.75 -13.86 19.80
C ASP A 307 -3.24 -12.43 20.05
N TYR A 308 -2.23 -11.98 19.29
CA TYR A 308 -1.68 -10.62 19.34
C TYR A 308 -2.24 -9.73 18.21
N SER A 309 -2.01 -8.42 18.32
CA SER A 309 -2.35 -7.41 17.33
C SER A 309 -1.12 -6.58 16.90
N ASP A 310 -1.32 -5.71 15.91
CA ASP A 310 -0.42 -4.63 15.52
C ASP A 310 -1.24 -3.43 15.02
N LYS A 311 -0.66 -2.23 15.10
CA LYS A 311 -1.26 -1.00 14.57
C LYS A 311 -1.65 -1.13 13.09
N ALA A 312 -0.94 -1.94 12.32
CA ALA A 312 -1.23 -2.26 10.92
C ALA A 312 -2.60 -2.93 10.70
N PHE A 313 -3.17 -3.58 11.72
CA PHE A 313 -4.52 -4.16 11.66
C PHE A 313 -5.58 -3.25 12.27
N ILE A 314 -5.23 -2.53 13.34
CA ILE A 314 -6.14 -1.64 14.06
C ILE A 314 -6.41 -0.35 13.28
N ALA A 315 -5.38 0.33 12.78
CA ALA A 315 -5.52 1.65 12.16
C ALA A 315 -6.38 1.60 10.88
N PRO A 316 -6.24 0.61 9.97
CA PRO A 316 -7.12 0.48 8.81
C PRO A 316 -8.60 0.29 9.17
N VAL A 317 -8.89 -0.51 10.19
CA VAL A 317 -10.27 -0.69 10.68
C VAL A 317 -10.80 0.59 11.34
N GLY A 318 -9.95 1.29 12.11
CA GLY A 318 -10.30 2.59 12.69
C GLY A 318 -10.65 3.63 11.62
N TYR A 319 -9.93 3.63 10.50
CA TYR A 319 -10.22 4.51 9.37
C TYR A 319 -11.51 4.11 8.63
N LEU A 320 -11.76 2.80 8.48
CA LEU A 320 -13.05 2.31 7.97
C LEU A 320 -14.21 2.83 8.84
N CYS A 321 -14.12 2.74 10.17
CA CYS A 321 -15.09 3.31 11.09
C CYS A 321 -15.26 4.83 10.87
N HIS A 322 -14.16 5.57 10.74
CA HIS A 322 -14.18 7.01 10.49
C HIS A 322 -14.97 7.37 9.22
N VAL A 323 -14.64 6.72 8.10
CA VAL A 323 -15.27 7.00 6.79
C VAL A 323 -16.76 6.61 6.79
N LEU A 324 -17.15 5.58 7.53
CA LEU A 324 -18.55 5.17 7.66
C LEU A 324 -19.34 5.93 8.75
N GLY A 325 -18.71 6.91 9.42
CA GLY A 325 -19.36 7.72 10.45
C GLY A 325 -19.53 7.04 11.82
N ASP A 326 -18.84 5.92 12.06
CA ASP A 326 -18.80 5.25 13.37
C ASP A 326 -17.73 5.88 14.26
N ALA A 327 -18.06 7.04 14.85
CA ALA A 327 -17.16 7.79 15.71
C ALA A 327 -16.73 7.02 16.97
N GLU A 328 -17.62 6.22 17.55
CA GLU A 328 -17.31 5.40 18.73
C GLU A 328 -16.31 4.28 18.38
N GLY A 329 -16.53 3.61 17.25
CA GLY A 329 -15.62 2.60 16.72
C GLY A 329 -14.25 3.18 16.41
N GLN A 330 -14.20 4.31 15.69
CA GLN A 330 -12.97 5.03 15.41
C GLN A 330 -12.21 5.35 16.70
N GLN A 331 -12.88 5.94 17.70
CA GLN A 331 -12.25 6.33 18.96
C GLN A 331 -11.74 5.13 19.76
N SER A 332 -12.40 3.98 19.65
CA SER A 332 -11.96 2.74 20.28
C SER A 332 -10.69 2.18 19.63
N CYS A 333 -10.60 2.18 18.29
CA CYS A 333 -9.36 1.84 17.59
C CYS A 333 -8.23 2.81 17.94
N VAL A 334 -8.49 4.13 17.97
CA VAL A 334 -7.47 5.14 18.34
C VAL A 334 -6.91 4.90 19.75
N ARG A 335 -7.73 4.44 20.70
CA ARG A 335 -7.23 4.06 22.03
C ARG A 335 -6.38 2.79 21.97
N ALA A 336 -6.85 1.76 21.27
CA ALA A 336 -6.13 0.48 21.15
C ALA A 336 -4.76 0.63 20.47
N LEU A 337 -4.59 1.58 19.55
CA LEU A 337 -3.28 1.89 18.96
C LEU A 337 -2.21 2.27 20.00
N GLY A 338 -2.61 2.80 21.15
CA GLY A 338 -1.69 3.17 22.23
C GLY A 338 -1.14 1.99 23.03
N ASP A 339 -1.76 0.82 22.90
CA ASP A 339 -1.36 -0.41 23.60
C ASP A 339 -0.39 -1.26 22.78
N GLU A 340 -0.23 -0.97 21.49
CA GLU A 340 0.61 -1.74 20.57
C GLU A 340 2.05 -1.23 20.50
N GLU A 341 2.98 -2.17 20.37
CA GLU A 341 4.42 -1.90 20.24
C GLU A 341 4.74 -1.09 18.97
N ALA A 342 5.88 -0.39 19.01
CA ALA A 342 6.36 0.37 17.86
C ALA A 342 6.93 -0.57 16.80
N SER A 343 6.43 -0.46 15.57
CA SER A 343 6.95 -1.15 14.40
C SER A 343 6.93 -0.19 13.21
N TYR A 344 7.92 -0.28 12.32
CA TYR A 344 7.94 0.55 11.10
C TYR A 344 6.60 0.45 10.36
N PHE A 345 6.09 -0.78 10.20
CA PHE A 345 4.93 -1.04 9.37
C PHE A 345 3.66 -0.46 9.99
N GLY A 346 3.40 -0.79 11.26
CA GLY A 346 2.24 -0.29 11.99
C GLY A 346 2.26 1.23 12.19
N ASP A 347 3.40 1.80 12.55
CA ASP A 347 3.54 3.25 12.76
C ASP A 347 3.37 4.05 11.46
N SER A 348 3.89 3.52 10.34
CA SER A 348 3.77 4.17 9.03
C SER A 348 2.32 4.15 8.52
N ILE A 349 1.63 3.02 8.66
CA ILE A 349 0.21 2.89 8.31
C ILE A 349 -0.63 3.86 9.15
N ASP A 350 -0.43 3.91 10.46
CA ASP A 350 -1.17 4.81 11.36
C ASP A 350 -0.97 6.29 11.00
N VAL A 351 0.28 6.74 10.81
CA VAL A 351 0.57 8.13 10.42
C VAL A 351 -0.03 8.45 9.05
N LEU A 352 0.17 7.59 8.05
CA LEU A 352 -0.30 7.84 6.70
C LEU A 352 -1.83 7.90 6.62
N ILE A 353 -2.53 7.00 7.32
CA ILE A 353 -3.99 7.05 7.45
C ILE A 353 -4.43 8.38 8.05
N ALA A 354 -3.76 8.85 9.11
CA ALA A 354 -4.14 10.08 9.79
C ALA A 354 -3.90 11.33 8.91
N GLU A 355 -2.83 11.35 8.12
CA GLU A 355 -2.57 12.39 7.10
C GLU A 355 -3.62 12.34 5.99
N GLN A 356 -3.89 11.16 5.43
CA GLN A 356 -4.90 10.98 4.38
C GLN A 356 -6.33 11.31 4.83
N ALA A 357 -6.70 11.01 6.08
CA ALA A 357 -7.99 11.39 6.65
C ALA A 357 -8.16 12.92 6.62
N SER A 358 -7.10 13.64 7.01
CA SER A 358 -7.09 15.11 7.12
C SER A 358 -7.10 15.82 5.76
N HIS A 359 -6.61 15.15 4.70
CA HIS A 359 -6.45 15.71 3.35
C HIS A 359 -7.27 14.99 2.27
N SER A 360 -8.21 14.12 2.63
CA SER A 360 -9.03 13.35 1.68
C SER A 360 -9.76 14.21 0.65
N HIS A 361 -10.27 15.38 1.06
CA HIS A 361 -10.95 16.35 0.19
C HIS A 361 -10.05 16.98 -0.87
N GLU A 362 -8.72 16.90 -0.72
CA GLU A 362 -7.74 17.45 -1.66
C GLU A 362 -7.27 16.42 -2.69
N TRP A 363 -7.54 15.13 -2.47
CA TRP A 363 -6.90 14.04 -3.20
C TRP A 363 -7.12 14.13 -4.72
N LEU A 364 -8.34 14.42 -5.17
CA LEU A 364 -8.69 14.45 -6.60
C LEU A 364 -8.70 15.85 -7.22
N LEU A 365 -8.52 16.93 -6.45
CA LEU A 365 -8.66 18.31 -6.95
C LEU A 365 -7.89 18.56 -8.25
#